data_AF-A0A929BPQ0-F1
#
_entry.id   AF-A0A929BPQ0-F1
#
_cell.length_a   1.000
_cell.length_b   1.000
_cell.length_c   1.000
_cell.angle_alpha   90.00
_cell.angle_beta   90.00
_cell.angle_gamma   90.00
#
_symmetry.space_group_name_H-M   'P 1'
#
loop_
_entity.id
_entity.type
_entity.pdbx_description
1 polymer ?
#
loop_
_entity_poly.entity_id
_entity_poly.type
_entity_poly.pdbx_seq_one_letter_code
_entity_poly.pdbx_strand_id
1 'polypeptide(L)' 'MRALVLGGAGAVCKETTRDLAQYSDFEEITVADYNVAAAQALVEEIGNPRLQAIQFDAGDHGGML' A
#
# COMPACT_ATOMS: atom_id res chain seq x y z
N MET A 1 -13.81 -2.07 7.36
CA MET A 1 -12.89 -3.19 7.02
C MET A 1 -11.58 -2.61 6.49
N ARG A 2 -10.41 -3.21 6.82
CA ARG A 2 -9.08 -2.69 6.43
C ARG A 2 -8.32 -3.65 5.53
N ALA A 3 -7.50 -3.11 4.63
CA ALA A 3 -6.60 -3.87 3.76
C ALA A 3 -5.14 -3.45 3.94
N LEU A 4 -4.23 -4.41 3.88
CA LEU A 4 -2.78 -4.20 3.82
C LEU A 4 -2.28 -4.75 2.48
N VAL A 5 -1.66 -3.91 1.65
CA VAL A 5 -1.07 -4.28 0.36
C VAL A 5 0.44 -4.34 0.53
N LEU A 6 0.97 -5.55 0.73
CA LEU A 6 2.41 -5.80 0.85
C LEU A 6 3.09 -5.77 -0.52
N GLY A 7 4.19 -5.02 -0.64
CA GLY A 7 4.81 -4.70 -1.93
C GLY A 7 3.92 -3.80 -2.79
N GLY A 8 3.10 -2.97 -2.16
CA GLY A 8 2.00 -2.25 -2.82
C GLY A 8 2.41 -1.21 -3.87
N ALA A 9 3.69 -0.82 -3.92
CA ALA A 9 4.25 0.04 -4.97
C ALA A 9 4.98 -0.74 -6.07
N GLY A 10 5.06 -2.07 -5.96
CA GLY A 10 5.64 -2.96 -6.96
C GLY A 10 4.89 -2.95 -8.29
N ALA A 11 5.54 -3.45 -9.35
CA ALA A 11 5.05 -3.35 -10.73
C ALA A 11 3.62 -3.86 -10.96
N VAL A 12 3.25 -4.96 -10.29
CA VAL A 12 1.89 -5.54 -10.36
C VAL A 12 0.99 -4.95 -9.28
N CYS A 13 1.43 -4.96 -8.02
CA CYS A 13 0.61 -4.56 -6.90
C CYS A 13 0.21 -3.08 -6.92
N LYS A 14 0.94 -2.19 -7.61
CA LYS A 14 0.50 -0.81 -7.80
C LYS A 14 -0.84 -0.70 -8.55
N GLU A 15 -1.10 -1.60 -9.51
CA GLU A 15 -2.37 -1.63 -10.24
C GLU A 15 -3.47 -2.21 -9.33
N THR A 16 -3.16 -3.22 -8.52
CA THR A 16 -4.07 -3.69 -7.46
C THR A 16 -4.40 -2.59 -6.46
N THR A 17 -3.42 -1.78 -6.04
CA THR A 17 -3.64 -0.63 -5.15
C THR A 17 -4.62 0.38 -5.77
N ARG A 18 -4.48 0.66 -7.08
CA ARG A 18 -5.42 1.53 -7.82
C ARG A 18 -6.81 0.92 -7.88
N ASP A 19 -6.91 -0.36 -8.21
CA ASP A 19 -8.19 -1.07 -8.28
C ASP A 19 -8.90 -1.10 -6.93
N LEU A 20 -8.17 -1.37 -5.84
CA LEU A 20 -8.73 -1.31 -4.49
C LEU A 20 -9.19 0.12 -4.15
N ALA A 21 -8.38 1.13 -4.45
CA ALA A 21 -8.75 2.52 -4.21
C ALA A 21 -9.99 2.96 -5.03
N GLN A 22 -10.20 2.39 -6.21
CA GLN A 22 -11.30 2.78 -7.09
C GLN A 22 -12.59 1.97 -6.87
N TYR A 23 -12.47 0.66 -6.64
CA TYR A 23 -13.60 -0.26 -6.74
C TYR A 23 -13.92 -1.00 -5.46
N SER A 24 -13.06 -0.94 -4.44
CA SER A 24 -13.36 -1.55 -3.13
C SER A 24 -13.96 -0.54 -2.15
N ASP A 25 -14.61 -1.10 -1.14
CA ASP A 25 -15.32 -0.45 -0.05
C ASP A 25 -14.57 -0.61 1.30
N PHE A 26 -13.25 -0.86 1.25
CA PHE A 26 -12.39 -0.78 2.44
C PHE A 26 -12.40 0.63 3.05
N GLU A 27 -12.35 0.74 4.37
CA GLU A 27 -12.27 2.04 5.05
C GLU A 27 -10.84 2.61 5.00
N GLU A 28 -9.85 1.71 5.01
CA GLU A 28 -8.42 2.03 5.05
C GLU A 28 -7.64 0.99 4.24
N ILE A 29 -6.74 1.47 3.38
CA ILE A 29 -5.86 0.67 2.54
C ILE A 29 -4.43 1.12 2.84
N THR A 30 -3.67 0.28 3.54
CA THR A 30 -2.27 0.54 3.84
C THR A 30 -1.38 -0.05 2.74
N VAL A 31 -0.65 0.81 2.04
CA VAL A 31 0.36 0.44 1.04
C VAL A 31 1.69 0.25 1.77
N ALA A 32 2.06 -1.00 2.00
CA ALA A 32 3.29 -1.37 2.68
C ALA A 32 4.34 -1.77 1.64
N ASP A 33 5.49 -1.11 1.66
CA ASP A 33 6.58 -1.39 0.73
C ASP A 33 7.94 -1.19 1.39
N TYR A 34 8.94 -1.96 0.94
CA TYR A 34 10.32 -1.76 1.38
C TYR A 34 10.82 -0.38 0.90
N ASN A 35 10.42 0.02 -0.32
CA ASN A 35 10.67 1.36 -0.85
C ASN A 35 9.52 2.31 -0.49
N VAL A 36 9.58 2.87 0.73
CA VAL A 36 8.54 3.80 1.22
C VAL A 36 8.36 5.04 0.33
N ALA A 37 9.42 5.52 -0.32
CA ALA A 37 9.32 6.67 -1.21
C ALA A 37 8.47 6.35 -2.45
N ALA A 38 8.58 5.12 -3.00
CA ALA A 38 7.72 4.68 -4.09
C ALA A 38 6.25 4.51 -3.64
N ALA A 39 6.03 4.00 -2.42
CA ALA A 39 4.69 3.90 -1.84
C ALA A 39 4.06 5.28 -1.61
N GLN A 40 4.82 6.24 -1.07
CA GLN A 40 4.37 7.62 -0.88
C GLN A 40 4.00 8.27 -2.22
N ALA A 41 4.88 8.17 -3.23
CA ALA A 41 4.60 8.69 -4.56
C ALA A 41 3.32 8.09 -5.17
N LEU A 42 3.12 6.77 -5.03
CA LEU A 42 1.89 6.11 -5.50
C LEU A 42 0.64 6.62 -4.79
N VAL A 43 0.68 6.75 -3.46
CA VAL A 43 -0.45 7.24 -2.65
C VAL A 43 -0.81 8.68 -3.03
N GLU A 44 0.20 9.54 -3.17
CA GLU A 44 0.02 10.94 -3.61
C GLU A 44 -0.55 11.03 -5.03
N GLU A 45 -0.06 10.19 -5.94
CA GLU A 45 -0.53 10.13 -7.33
C GLU A 45 -2.00 9.67 -7.43
N ILE A 46 -2.40 8.66 -6.64
CA ILE A 46 -3.78 8.17 -6.61
C ILE A 46 -4.72 9.18 -5.94
N GLY A 47 -4.25 9.89 -4.91
CA GLY A 47 -5.02 10.95 -4.24
C GLY A 47 -6.26 10.47 -3.49
N ASN A 48 -6.37 9.18 -3.16
CA ASN A 48 -7.51 8.63 -2.42
C ASN A 48 -7.28 8.79 -0.90
N PRO A 49 -8.20 9.41 -0.15
CA PRO A 49 -8.02 9.66 1.29
C PRO A 49 -7.98 8.39 2.15
N ARG A 50 -8.36 7.23 1.59
CA ARG A 50 -8.29 5.93 2.27
C ARG A 50 -6.91 5.29 2.20
N LEU A 51 -6.02 5.81 1.36
CA LEU A 51 -4.68 5.28 1.18
C LEU A 51 -3.68 5.92 2.13
N GLN A 52 -2.82 5.10 2.72
CA GLN A 52 -1.64 5.53 3.46
C GLN A 52 -0.44 4.66 3.13
N ALA A 53 0.76 5.22 3.18
CA ALA A 53 1.99 4.49 2.89
C ALA A 53 2.78 4.22 4.19
N ILE A 54 3.31 3.01 4.34
CA ILE A 54 4.25 2.66 5.41
C ILE A 54 5.49 1.99 4.83
N GLN A 55 6.64 2.19 5.48
CA GLN A 55 7.81 1.36 5.26
C GLN A 55 7.55 -0.01 5.90
N PHE A 56 7.84 -1.08 5.16
CA PHE A 56 7.74 -2.43 5.68
C PHE A 56 8.78 -3.33 5.03
N ASP A 57 9.58 -4.02 5.86
CA ASP A 57 10.53 -5.03 5.40
C ASP A 57 9.96 -6.44 5.61
N ALA A 58 9.59 -7.10 4.52
CA ALA A 58 9.09 -8.48 4.56
C ALA A 58 10.21 -9.54 4.74
N GLY A 59 11.48 -9.14 4.80
CA GLY A 59 12.58 -10.00 5.21
C GLY A 59 12.84 -9.98 6.72
N ASP A 60 12.35 -8.96 7.43
CA ASP A 60 12.50 -8.84 8.88
C ASP A 60 11.41 -9.63 9.61
N HIS A 61 11.61 -10.94 9.72
CA HIS A 61 10.69 -11.82 10.45
C HIS A 61 10.54 -11.48 11.94
N GLY A 62 11.50 -10.77 12.55
CA GLY A 62 11.39 -10.32 13.95
C GLY A 62 10.56 -9.05 14.09
N GLY A 63 10.50 -8.24 13.03
CA GLY A 63 9.63 -7.06 12.89
C GLY A 63 8.23 -7.38 12.37
N MET A 64 7.98 -8.61 11.92
CA MET A 64 6.64 -9.13 11.64
C MET A 64 5.94 -9.49 12.95
N LEU A 65 4.76 -8.88 13.20
CA LEU A 65 3.90 -9.18 14.34
C LEU A 65 3.42 -10.64 14.36
#